data_AF-A0A1A8NWI9-F1
#
_entry.id   AF-A0A1A8NWI9-F1
#
_cell.length_a   1.000
_cell.length_b   1.000
_cell.length_c   1.000
_cell.angle_alpha   90.00
_cell.angle_beta   90.00
_cell.angle_gamma   90.00
#
_symmetry.space_group_name_H-M   'P 1'
#
loop_
_entity.id
_entity.type
_entity.pdbx_description
1 polymer ?
#
loop_
_entity_poly.entity_id
_entity_poly.type
_entity_poly.pdbx_seq_one_letter_code
_entity_poly.pdbx_strand_id
1 'polypeptide(L)'
;MLCWGNARDGQLGIGVERHPVFEPRNCHVFSRRGLIEVACGGQHTLFLLHDGSVYTCGFNGCRQLGHNKDGSFPELVGALDTQKITMVSCGWAHSMAVNEQGQVFAWGAGDRGQLGLGTAENAVRIPRLVKRLCDHSISQVMCGNQHCIALSRDGQLFTWGQNTNGQLGLGKGEPSKLSPHPLKSLAGIPLAQITAGGDHSFALSLSGAVFGWGKNRAGQLGLNDKQDRAVPCHVKFLRSQKVVYISCGDEHTAALTKDGGLFTFGDGSWGQLGHGSTNNELLPRRVLELMGTEVSQVACGRHHTLALVPSSSMVYAFGCNSQGQLGTGTLGDARSPFPIKTSFLSGNLQRETKQYMVIKIICGGDHSFLLYSNEQNSINPVDFRVINISKSLSPINYERLNSWRLKLMYNTDSSVANDIVIQLSSAACWNASFLDQSDDTHFKTNPKIPGIDLNSVRVLFECLSKPAFSGLLEQASTSFESLLIPQLPRSPPDVEAMRIYLILSEYPALQDSKNYIRLTIPLAMAILRLDTNPSKVLDNWWCFVDGNVFTRMVDTYKSIVVFMLTGGKTLLVPVFYDNYFLATLQLLE
;
A
#
# COMPACT_ATOMS: atom_id res chain seq x y z
N MET A 1 22.69 -13.60 6.66
CA MET A 1 21.80 -12.66 7.37
C MET A 1 22.40 -12.36 8.72
N LEU A 2 22.35 -11.12 9.18
CA LEU A 2 22.66 -10.75 10.55
C LEU A 2 21.36 -10.60 11.36
N CYS A 3 21.42 -10.88 12.65
CA CYS A 3 20.31 -10.75 13.58
C CYS A 3 20.83 -10.24 14.94
N TRP A 4 20.04 -9.42 15.63
CA TRP A 4 20.37 -8.88 16.95
C TRP A 4 19.12 -8.39 17.68
N GLY A 5 19.26 -8.08 18.97
CA GLY A 5 18.19 -7.65 19.85
C GLY A 5 17.73 -8.74 20.81
N ASN A 6 16.46 -8.70 21.19
CA ASN A 6 15.84 -9.67 22.09
C ASN A 6 15.84 -11.08 21.47
N ALA A 7 16.33 -12.06 22.23
CA ALA A 7 16.46 -13.46 21.82
C ALA A 7 15.86 -14.45 22.84
N ARG A 8 15.12 -13.95 23.84
CA ARG A 8 14.63 -14.73 24.98
C ARG A 8 13.64 -15.82 24.61
N ASP A 9 12.90 -15.63 23.52
CA ASP A 9 11.86 -16.55 23.06
C ASP A 9 12.31 -17.33 21.81
N GLY A 10 13.55 -17.14 21.34
CA GLY A 10 14.05 -17.74 20.10
C GLY A 10 13.71 -16.97 18.82
N GLN A 11 13.21 -15.73 18.93
CA GLN A 11 12.77 -14.92 17.78
C GLN A 11 13.90 -14.58 16.79
N LEU A 12 15.18 -14.65 17.19
CA LEU A 12 16.30 -14.49 16.27
C LEU A 12 16.58 -15.74 15.41
N GLY A 13 16.01 -16.90 15.80
CA GLY A 13 16.20 -18.17 15.11
C GLY A 13 17.59 -18.79 15.25
N ILE A 14 18.35 -18.39 16.28
CA ILE A 14 19.71 -18.88 16.56
C ILE A 14 19.79 -19.67 17.88
N GLY A 15 18.65 -20.15 18.38
CA GLY A 15 18.51 -20.67 19.74
C GLY A 15 17.93 -19.63 20.69
N VAL A 16 17.60 -20.09 21.90
CA VAL A 16 17.18 -19.21 23.01
C VAL A 16 18.43 -18.71 23.74
N GLU A 17 18.56 -17.39 23.86
CA GLU A 17 19.62 -16.77 24.66
C GLU A 17 19.04 -16.08 25.89
N ARG A 18 19.69 -16.28 27.05
CA ARG A 18 19.30 -15.60 28.30
C ARG A 18 19.54 -14.10 28.24
N HIS A 19 20.58 -13.69 27.53
CA HIS A 19 20.97 -12.30 27.36
C HIS A 19 20.60 -11.83 25.96
N PRO A 20 20.21 -10.56 25.79
CA PRO A 20 20.01 -10.00 24.47
C PRO A 20 21.30 -10.00 23.63
N VAL A 21 21.13 -10.02 22.32
CA VAL A 21 22.23 -9.95 21.36
C VAL A 21 22.48 -8.48 21.03
N PHE A 22 23.51 -7.89 21.64
CA PHE A 22 23.79 -6.45 21.53
C PHE A 22 24.52 -6.01 20.25
N GLU A 23 24.99 -6.98 19.47
CA GLU A 23 25.74 -6.75 18.23
C GLU A 23 25.20 -7.67 17.12
N PRO A 24 25.17 -7.22 15.86
CA PRO A 24 24.77 -8.06 14.72
C PRO A 24 25.53 -9.38 14.68
N ARG A 25 24.81 -10.51 14.85
CA ARG A 25 25.37 -11.86 14.75
C ARG A 25 24.95 -12.56 13.48
N ASN A 26 25.86 -13.34 12.90
CA ASN A 26 25.57 -14.17 11.73
C ASN A 26 24.56 -15.27 12.07
N CYS A 27 23.47 -15.29 11.30
CA CYS A 27 22.51 -16.38 11.26
C CYS A 27 22.66 -17.13 9.93
N HIS A 28 23.10 -18.39 10.01
CA HIS A 28 23.39 -19.24 8.86
C HIS A 28 22.23 -20.18 8.47
N VAL A 29 21.10 -20.14 9.17
CA VAL A 29 19.96 -21.07 9.00
C VAL A 29 19.44 -21.12 7.55
N PHE A 30 19.46 -19.98 6.86
CA PHE A 30 18.99 -19.85 5.47
C PHE A 30 20.12 -19.60 4.46
N SER A 31 21.38 -19.86 4.85
CA SER A 31 22.50 -19.71 3.92
C SER A 31 22.27 -20.54 2.65
N ARG A 32 22.28 -19.87 1.50
CA ARG A 32 22.02 -20.45 0.16
C ARG A 32 20.61 -21.04 -0.05
N ARG A 33 19.64 -20.72 0.81
CA ARG A 33 18.24 -21.17 0.69
C ARG A 33 17.31 -20.13 0.06
N GLY A 34 17.86 -18.99 -0.37
CA GLY A 34 17.12 -17.93 -1.06
C GLY A 34 16.07 -17.25 -0.18
N LEU A 35 16.47 -16.76 1.00
CA LEU A 35 15.61 -15.93 1.85
C LEU A 35 15.32 -14.59 1.16
N ILE A 36 14.03 -14.27 0.99
CA ILE A 36 13.60 -13.05 0.27
C ILE A 36 12.93 -12.01 1.20
N GLU A 37 12.28 -12.47 2.28
CA GLU A 37 11.59 -11.58 3.20
C GLU A 37 11.63 -12.12 4.64
N VAL A 38 11.69 -11.19 5.59
CA VAL A 38 11.57 -11.42 7.02
C VAL A 38 10.50 -10.48 7.54
N ALA A 39 9.50 -11.02 8.24
CA ALA A 39 8.48 -10.24 8.93
C ALA A 39 8.53 -10.54 10.42
N CYS A 40 8.50 -9.50 11.24
CA CYS A 40 8.75 -9.62 12.67
C CYS A 40 7.52 -9.15 13.45
N GLY A 41 7.02 -10.00 14.34
CA GLY A 41 5.98 -9.62 15.30
C GLY A 41 6.57 -9.14 16.63
N GLY A 42 5.75 -9.16 17.68
CA GLY A 42 6.18 -8.75 19.02
C GLY A 42 7.33 -9.60 19.56
N GLN A 43 7.19 -10.93 19.47
CA GLN A 43 8.14 -11.92 20.00
C GLN A 43 8.33 -13.14 19.05
N HIS A 44 7.97 -13.01 17.79
CA HIS A 44 8.12 -14.09 16.80
C HIS A 44 8.53 -13.52 15.44
N THR A 45 9.07 -14.38 14.58
CA THR A 45 9.58 -13.99 13.27
C THR A 45 9.16 -15.00 12.21
N LEU A 46 8.73 -14.50 11.06
CA LEU A 46 8.42 -15.23 9.85
C LEU A 46 9.54 -15.00 8.83
N PHE A 47 9.95 -16.07 8.15
CA PHE A 47 10.93 -16.06 7.08
C PHE A 47 10.30 -16.65 5.82
N LEU A 48 10.35 -15.90 4.73
CA LEU A 48 9.83 -16.32 3.43
C LEU A 48 11.00 -16.58 2.47
N LEU A 49 11.02 -17.79 1.91
CA LEU A 49 12.00 -18.19 0.91
C LEU A 49 11.48 -17.97 -0.52
N HIS A 50 12.39 -17.93 -1.50
CA HIS A 50 12.09 -17.70 -2.91
C HIS A 50 11.20 -18.79 -3.55
N ASP A 51 11.17 -19.99 -2.97
CA ASP A 51 10.32 -21.10 -3.40
C ASP A 51 8.88 -20.97 -2.87
N GLY A 52 8.61 -19.96 -2.04
CA GLY A 52 7.31 -19.70 -1.42
C GLY A 52 7.11 -20.39 -0.08
N SER A 53 8.12 -21.09 0.45
CA SER A 53 8.02 -21.72 1.77
C SER A 53 8.18 -20.72 2.92
N VAL A 54 7.40 -20.92 3.99
CA VAL A 54 7.37 -20.05 5.17
C VAL A 54 7.90 -20.80 6.39
N TYR A 55 8.89 -20.20 7.06
CA TYR A 55 9.45 -20.68 8.32
C TYR A 55 9.16 -19.70 9.44
N THR A 56 9.03 -20.20 10.66
CA THR A 56 8.71 -19.39 11.83
C THR A 56 9.52 -19.80 13.06
N CYS A 57 9.87 -18.83 13.90
CA CYS A 57 10.48 -19.06 15.22
C CYS A 57 10.03 -17.99 16.23
N GLY A 58 10.38 -18.18 17.50
CA GLY A 58 10.05 -17.28 18.60
C GLY A 58 8.95 -17.80 19.52
N PHE A 59 8.27 -16.87 20.19
CA PHE A 59 7.19 -17.17 21.12
C PHE A 59 5.97 -17.78 20.41
N ASN A 60 5.37 -18.82 21.00
CA ASN A 60 4.22 -19.55 20.43
C ASN A 60 3.01 -19.67 21.38
N GLY A 61 2.94 -18.86 22.45
CA GLY A 61 1.87 -18.96 23.44
C GLY A 61 0.46 -18.67 22.88
N CYS A 62 0.39 -17.88 21.82
CA CYS A 62 -0.85 -17.57 21.08
C CYS A 62 -0.97 -18.36 19.77
N ARG A 63 -0.17 -19.41 19.59
CA ARG A 63 -0.16 -20.26 18.37
C ARG A 63 0.31 -19.55 17.10
N GLN A 64 1.03 -18.43 17.21
CA GLN A 64 1.48 -17.59 16.12
C GLN A 64 2.61 -18.20 15.25
N LEU A 65 3.18 -19.34 15.63
CA LEU A 65 4.17 -20.00 14.75
C LEU A 65 3.52 -20.91 13.70
N GLY A 66 2.21 -21.18 13.76
CA GLY A 66 1.59 -22.03 12.73
C GLY A 66 1.92 -23.54 12.87
N HIS A 67 2.75 -23.92 13.85
CA HIS A 67 3.22 -25.28 14.11
C HIS A 67 3.39 -25.57 15.60
N ASN A 68 3.76 -26.82 15.91
CA ASN A 68 3.97 -27.35 17.27
C ASN A 68 5.40 -27.36 17.77
N LYS A 69 6.35 -27.22 16.85
CA LYS A 69 7.75 -27.34 17.17
C LYS A 69 8.21 -26.22 18.08
N ASP A 70 9.31 -26.47 18.76
CA ASP A 70 9.96 -25.50 19.62
C ASP A 70 10.33 -24.23 18.83
N GLY A 71 10.23 -23.07 19.49
CA GLY A 71 10.44 -21.77 18.88
C GLY A 71 11.91 -21.33 18.79
N SER A 72 12.85 -22.11 19.30
CA SER A 72 14.27 -21.74 19.34
C SER A 72 14.91 -21.58 17.95
N PHE A 73 14.41 -22.30 16.95
CA PHE A 73 14.95 -22.30 15.59
C PHE A 73 13.82 -22.15 14.56
N PRO A 74 14.10 -21.62 13.35
CA PRO A 74 13.12 -21.49 12.28
C PRO A 74 12.62 -22.84 11.80
N GLU A 75 11.31 -23.01 11.85
CA GLU A 75 10.63 -24.27 11.53
C GLU A 75 9.56 -24.06 10.46
N LEU A 76 9.43 -25.04 9.57
CA LEU A 76 8.52 -24.95 8.43
C LEU A 76 7.05 -24.94 8.89
N VAL A 77 6.28 -23.98 8.37
CA VAL A 77 4.82 -23.96 8.50
C VAL A 77 4.22 -24.93 7.49
N GLY A 78 4.23 -26.22 7.82
CA GLY A 78 3.84 -27.29 6.88
C GLY A 78 2.42 -27.18 6.32
N ALA A 79 1.51 -26.46 6.99
CA ALA A 79 0.15 -26.23 6.49
C ALA A 79 0.07 -25.29 5.26
N LEU A 80 1.17 -24.62 4.92
CA LEU A 80 1.28 -23.75 3.74
C LEU A 80 2.15 -24.38 2.64
N ASP A 81 2.57 -25.64 2.76
CA ASP A 81 3.51 -26.28 1.84
C ASP A 81 3.01 -26.36 0.39
N THR A 82 1.70 -26.52 0.18
CA THR A 82 1.07 -26.52 -1.14
C THR A 82 0.76 -25.11 -1.65
N GLN A 83 1.09 -24.07 -0.90
CA GLN A 83 0.80 -22.68 -1.22
C GLN A 83 2.11 -21.96 -1.57
N LYS A 84 2.17 -21.34 -2.74
CA LYS A 84 3.30 -20.51 -3.10
C LYS A 84 3.14 -19.12 -2.51
N ILE A 85 3.71 -18.91 -1.32
CA ILE A 85 3.61 -17.64 -0.59
C ILE A 85 4.50 -16.57 -1.24
N THR A 86 3.97 -15.35 -1.34
CA THR A 86 4.65 -14.19 -1.92
C THR A 86 4.84 -13.03 -0.95
N MET A 87 4.15 -13.05 0.19
CA MET A 87 4.26 -12.02 1.23
C MET A 87 3.91 -12.60 2.60
N VAL A 88 4.57 -12.12 3.63
CA VAL A 88 4.26 -12.41 5.03
C VAL A 88 4.16 -11.11 5.85
N SER A 89 3.30 -11.11 6.87
CA SER A 89 3.16 -9.99 7.81
C SER A 89 2.87 -10.49 9.22
N CYS A 90 3.28 -9.74 10.22
CA CYS A 90 3.18 -10.12 11.63
C CYS A 90 2.58 -8.96 12.43
N GLY A 91 1.58 -9.26 13.26
CA GLY A 91 1.17 -8.34 14.31
C GLY A 91 1.86 -8.67 15.63
N TRP A 92 1.26 -8.24 16.74
CA TRP A 92 1.82 -8.51 18.07
C TRP A 92 2.00 -10.02 18.31
N ALA A 93 0.93 -10.79 18.13
CA ALA A 93 0.86 -12.22 18.40
C ALA A 93 0.02 -12.98 17.36
N HIS A 94 -0.05 -12.47 16.13
CA HIS A 94 -0.70 -13.11 15.00
C HIS A 94 0.12 -12.93 13.73
N SER A 95 -0.14 -13.77 12.74
CA SER A 95 0.63 -13.84 11.51
C SER A 95 -0.29 -13.99 10.31
N MET A 96 0.18 -13.43 9.19
CA MET A 96 -0.51 -13.42 7.91
C MET A 96 0.44 -13.84 6.80
N ALA A 97 -0.09 -14.54 5.79
CA ALA A 97 0.61 -14.86 4.55
C ALA A 97 -0.30 -14.66 3.35
N VAL A 98 0.28 -14.25 2.21
CA VAL A 98 -0.45 -14.09 0.93
C VAL A 98 0.21 -14.98 -0.11
N ASN A 99 -0.57 -15.79 -0.81
CA ASN A 99 -0.07 -16.60 -1.93
C ASN A 99 -0.07 -15.85 -3.27
N GLU A 100 0.51 -16.45 -4.31
CA GLU A 100 0.60 -15.83 -5.65
C GLU A 100 -0.76 -15.54 -6.30
N GLN A 101 -1.84 -16.23 -5.88
CA GLN A 101 -3.22 -15.97 -6.30
C GLN A 101 -3.84 -14.76 -5.57
N GLY A 102 -3.18 -14.22 -4.54
CA GLY A 102 -3.68 -13.12 -3.72
C GLY A 102 -4.62 -13.57 -2.59
N GLN A 103 -4.59 -14.86 -2.22
CA GLN A 103 -5.37 -15.39 -1.10
C GLN A 103 -4.61 -15.18 0.22
N VAL A 104 -5.34 -14.81 1.27
CA VAL A 104 -4.78 -14.49 2.59
C VAL A 104 -5.01 -15.62 3.58
N PHE A 105 -3.95 -16.03 4.28
CA PHE A 105 -3.96 -17.03 5.34
C PHE A 105 -3.60 -16.39 6.67
N ALA A 106 -4.35 -16.71 7.73
CA ALA A 106 -4.22 -16.12 9.06
C ALA A 106 -4.08 -17.18 10.16
N TRP A 107 -3.22 -16.92 11.16
CA TRP A 107 -3.10 -17.73 12.38
C TRP A 107 -2.51 -16.92 13.56
N GLY A 108 -2.50 -17.50 14.75
CA GLY A 108 -2.11 -16.85 16.00
C GLY A 108 -3.31 -16.35 16.81
N ALA A 109 -3.14 -15.29 17.59
CA ALA A 109 -4.20 -14.68 18.42
C ALA A 109 -5.36 -14.14 17.57
N GLY A 110 -6.60 -14.37 18.01
CA GLY A 110 -7.82 -13.95 17.29
C GLY A 110 -8.93 -13.34 18.16
N ASP A 111 -8.66 -13.11 19.45
CA ASP A 111 -9.59 -12.58 20.46
C ASP A 111 -10.20 -11.22 20.11
N ARG A 112 -9.53 -10.42 19.28
CA ARG A 112 -9.98 -9.11 18.79
C ARG A 112 -10.51 -9.14 17.36
N GLY A 113 -10.61 -10.32 16.76
CA GLY A 113 -11.02 -10.49 15.36
C GLY A 113 -9.90 -10.24 14.35
N GLN A 114 -8.66 -10.02 14.79
CA GLN A 114 -7.49 -9.70 13.96
C GLN A 114 -7.15 -10.78 12.92
N LEU A 115 -7.66 -12.00 13.08
CA LEU A 115 -7.50 -13.05 12.08
C LEU A 115 -8.46 -12.91 10.90
N GLY A 116 -9.57 -12.17 11.03
CA GLY A 116 -10.51 -11.92 9.94
C GLY A 116 -11.41 -13.11 9.58
N LEU A 117 -11.52 -14.11 10.46
CA LEU A 117 -12.14 -15.41 10.16
C LEU A 117 -13.66 -15.44 10.42
N GLY A 118 -14.24 -14.30 10.81
CA GLY A 118 -15.67 -14.15 11.09
C GLY A 118 -16.10 -14.66 12.46
N THR A 119 -15.19 -15.24 13.23
CA THR A 119 -15.40 -15.79 14.58
C THR A 119 -14.39 -15.20 15.56
N ALA A 120 -14.82 -14.97 16.80
CA ALA A 120 -13.95 -14.58 17.90
C ALA A 120 -13.35 -15.85 18.54
N GLU A 121 -12.31 -16.39 17.92
CA GLU A 121 -11.53 -17.51 18.44
C GLU A 121 -10.27 -16.99 19.13
N ASN A 122 -10.00 -17.42 20.37
CA ASN A 122 -8.86 -16.92 21.14
C ASN A 122 -7.53 -17.05 20.39
N ALA A 123 -7.28 -18.21 19.79
CA ALA A 123 -6.09 -18.47 18.99
C ALA A 123 -6.34 -19.57 17.96
N VAL A 124 -5.74 -19.42 16.79
CA VAL A 124 -5.78 -20.38 15.68
C VAL A 124 -4.38 -20.88 15.43
N ARG A 125 -4.16 -22.20 15.50
CA ARG A 125 -2.82 -22.75 15.29
C ARG A 125 -2.48 -23.04 13.85
N ILE A 126 -3.43 -23.52 13.06
CA ILE A 126 -3.17 -23.90 11.67
C ILE A 126 -3.56 -22.70 10.81
N PRO A 127 -2.69 -22.19 9.91
CA PRO A 127 -3.06 -21.17 8.92
C PRO A 127 -4.41 -21.47 8.26
N ARG A 128 -5.34 -20.51 8.37
CA ARG A 128 -6.69 -20.62 7.77
C ARG A 128 -6.89 -19.54 6.73
N LEU A 129 -7.52 -19.92 5.62
CA LEU A 129 -7.92 -19.01 4.55
C LEU A 129 -8.95 -17.99 5.04
N VAL A 130 -8.68 -16.70 4.83
CA VAL A 130 -9.59 -15.59 5.10
C VAL A 130 -10.59 -15.50 3.96
N LYS A 131 -11.67 -16.30 4.04
CA LYS A 131 -12.63 -16.50 2.95
C LYS A 131 -13.24 -15.22 2.36
N ARG A 132 -13.41 -14.17 3.18
CA ARG A 132 -13.97 -12.88 2.76
C ARG A 132 -13.08 -12.10 1.78
N LEU A 133 -11.82 -12.50 1.60
CA LEU A 133 -10.90 -11.90 0.65
C LEU A 133 -10.66 -12.77 -0.59
N CYS A 134 -11.28 -13.95 -0.71
CA CYS A 134 -11.00 -14.88 -1.82
C CYS A 134 -11.34 -14.30 -3.20
N ASP A 135 -12.36 -13.46 -3.28
CA ASP A 135 -12.80 -12.82 -4.53
C ASP A 135 -12.02 -11.53 -4.83
N HIS A 136 -11.01 -11.22 -4.01
CA HIS A 136 -10.17 -10.04 -4.15
C HIS A 136 -8.70 -10.48 -4.26
N SER A 137 -8.05 -10.20 -5.38
CA SER A 137 -6.62 -10.50 -5.50
C SER A 137 -5.82 -9.53 -4.61
N ILE A 138 -5.47 -9.99 -3.40
CA ILE A 138 -4.72 -9.18 -2.42
C ILE A 138 -3.26 -9.05 -2.85
N SER A 139 -2.78 -7.80 -2.85
CA SER A 139 -1.39 -7.46 -3.19
C SER A 139 -0.56 -7.10 -1.97
N GLN A 140 -1.18 -6.56 -0.91
CA GLN A 140 -0.52 -6.22 0.35
C GLN A 140 -1.41 -6.58 1.55
N VAL A 141 -0.79 -7.07 2.62
CA VAL A 141 -1.40 -7.21 3.95
C VAL A 141 -0.42 -6.69 4.99
N MET A 142 -0.89 -5.83 5.90
CA MET A 142 -0.09 -5.31 7.00
C MET A 142 -0.84 -5.45 8.31
N CYS A 143 -0.13 -5.95 9.32
CA CYS A 143 -0.65 -6.16 10.66
C CYS A 143 -0.16 -5.05 11.59
N GLY A 144 -1.09 -4.47 12.37
CA GLY A 144 -0.73 -3.77 13.59
C GLY A 144 -0.72 -4.71 14.79
N ASN A 145 -0.82 -4.19 16.02
CA ASN A 145 -0.82 -5.04 17.20
C ASN A 145 -2.01 -6.02 17.20
N GLN A 146 -3.21 -5.50 16.95
CA GLN A 146 -4.48 -6.23 17.06
C GLN A 146 -5.45 -5.92 15.91
N HIS A 147 -4.96 -5.36 14.81
CA HIS A 147 -5.75 -5.10 13.60
C HIS A 147 -4.93 -5.41 12.36
N CYS A 148 -5.61 -5.45 11.22
CA CYS A 148 -5.00 -5.68 9.92
C CYS A 148 -5.61 -4.76 8.88
N ILE A 149 -4.81 -4.48 7.86
CA ILE A 149 -5.21 -3.77 6.66
C ILE A 149 -4.73 -4.56 5.44
N ALA A 150 -5.56 -4.64 4.40
CA ALA A 150 -5.21 -5.27 3.13
C ALA A 150 -5.55 -4.37 1.94
N LEU A 151 -4.73 -4.44 0.91
CA LEU A 151 -4.91 -3.75 -0.36
C LEU A 151 -5.02 -4.81 -1.46
N SER A 152 -6.07 -4.71 -2.27
CA SER A 152 -6.22 -5.53 -3.46
C SER A 152 -5.59 -4.89 -4.70
N ARG A 153 -5.33 -5.70 -5.72
CA ARG A 153 -4.74 -5.25 -7.00
C ARG A 153 -5.62 -4.27 -7.76
N ASP A 154 -6.93 -4.30 -7.54
CA ASP A 154 -7.90 -3.34 -8.06
C ASP A 154 -8.08 -2.11 -7.15
N GLY A 155 -7.24 -1.95 -6.13
CA GLY A 155 -7.17 -0.75 -5.29
C GLY A 155 -8.26 -0.64 -4.23
N GLN A 156 -8.93 -1.74 -3.89
CA GLN A 156 -9.83 -1.79 -2.74
C GLN A 156 -9.04 -2.01 -1.45
N LEU A 157 -9.43 -1.30 -0.39
CA LEU A 157 -8.87 -1.43 0.94
C LEU A 157 -9.83 -2.18 1.85
N PHE A 158 -9.29 -3.07 2.67
CA PHE A 158 -10.03 -3.80 3.69
C PHE A 158 -9.35 -3.64 5.05
N THR A 159 -10.14 -3.50 6.11
CA THR A 159 -9.63 -3.40 7.48
C THR A 159 -10.43 -4.31 8.42
N TRP A 160 -9.78 -4.91 9.42
CA TRP A 160 -10.43 -5.74 10.43
C TRP A 160 -9.60 -5.87 11.72
N GLY A 161 -10.21 -6.43 12.77
CA GLY A 161 -9.63 -6.54 14.10
C GLY A 161 -10.14 -5.45 15.05
N GLN A 162 -9.27 -5.04 15.99
CA GLN A 162 -9.58 -4.04 17.01
C GLN A 162 -9.82 -2.65 16.42
N ASN A 163 -10.81 -1.91 16.96
CA ASN A 163 -11.11 -0.54 16.53
C ASN A 163 -11.26 0.48 17.68
N THR A 164 -10.67 0.23 18.85
CA THR A 164 -10.83 1.08 20.05
C THR A 164 -10.36 2.52 19.87
N ASN A 165 -9.41 2.75 18.94
CA ASN A 165 -8.84 4.05 18.64
C ASN A 165 -9.17 4.51 17.21
N GLY A 166 -10.07 3.80 16.53
CA GLY A 166 -10.42 4.10 15.14
C GLY A 166 -9.42 3.60 14.10
N GLN A 167 -8.52 2.68 14.46
CA GLN A 167 -7.45 2.16 13.58
C GLN A 167 -7.94 1.40 12.34
N LEU A 168 -9.24 1.06 12.27
CA LEU A 168 -9.87 0.52 11.08
C LEU A 168 -10.32 1.60 10.08
N GLY A 169 -10.42 2.86 10.50
CA GLY A 169 -10.76 4.00 9.63
C GLY A 169 -12.23 4.08 9.22
N LEU A 170 -13.11 3.28 9.83
CA LEU A 170 -14.50 3.09 9.40
C LEU A 170 -15.48 4.18 9.86
N GLY A 171 -15.05 5.11 10.70
CA GLY A 171 -15.90 6.13 11.30
C GLY A 171 -15.94 6.07 12.82
N LYS A 172 -16.36 7.19 13.43
CA LYS A 172 -16.47 7.32 14.89
C LYS A 172 -17.57 6.42 15.42
N GLY A 173 -17.26 5.60 16.43
CA GLY A 173 -18.23 4.70 17.07
C GLY A 173 -18.38 3.33 16.39
N GLU A 174 -17.69 3.09 15.27
CA GLU A 174 -17.68 1.76 14.64
C GLU A 174 -16.99 0.73 15.53
N PRO A 175 -17.59 -0.47 15.72
CA PRO A 175 -16.99 -1.51 16.54
C PRO A 175 -15.83 -2.20 15.82
N SER A 176 -15.05 -2.97 16.58
CA SER A 176 -14.11 -3.96 16.04
C SER A 176 -14.81 -4.91 15.05
N LYS A 177 -14.10 -5.33 14.00
CA LYS A 177 -14.65 -6.21 12.96
C LYS A 177 -13.98 -7.57 13.02
N LEU A 178 -14.77 -8.64 13.08
CA LEU A 178 -14.27 -10.03 13.10
C LEU A 178 -13.91 -10.57 11.72
N SER A 179 -14.21 -9.82 10.66
CA SER A 179 -13.92 -10.16 9.28
C SER A 179 -13.50 -8.91 8.50
N PRO A 180 -12.70 -9.06 7.42
CA PRO A 180 -12.34 -7.97 6.51
C PRO A 180 -13.54 -7.13 6.12
N HIS A 181 -13.42 -5.82 6.31
CA HIS A 181 -14.47 -4.85 6.01
C HIS A 181 -13.94 -3.80 5.03
N PRO A 182 -14.66 -3.48 3.94
CA PRO A 182 -14.20 -2.49 2.97
C PRO A 182 -14.06 -1.08 3.58
N LEU A 183 -12.92 -0.43 3.37
CA LEU A 183 -12.66 0.96 3.73
C LEU A 183 -12.85 1.86 2.49
N LYS A 184 -14.07 2.37 2.31
CA LYS A 184 -14.46 3.12 1.10
C LYS A 184 -13.98 4.57 1.08
N SER A 185 -13.54 5.12 2.21
CA SER A 185 -13.15 6.53 2.34
C SER A 185 -11.85 6.91 1.62
N LEU A 186 -11.15 5.94 1.00
CA LEU A 186 -9.98 6.17 0.14
C LEU A 186 -10.19 5.61 -1.28
N ALA A 187 -11.43 5.25 -1.64
CA ALA A 187 -11.73 4.64 -2.93
C ALA A 187 -11.32 5.54 -4.10
N GLY A 188 -10.74 4.94 -5.14
CA GLY A 188 -10.28 5.63 -6.35
C GLY A 188 -8.90 6.27 -6.24
N ILE A 189 -8.32 6.42 -5.05
CA ILE A 189 -6.93 6.89 -4.91
C ILE A 189 -5.99 5.75 -5.33
N PRO A 190 -5.01 5.99 -6.22
CA PRO A 190 -4.05 4.97 -6.60
C PRO A 190 -3.01 4.78 -5.49
N LEU A 191 -3.17 3.75 -4.66
CA LEU A 191 -2.29 3.48 -3.50
C LEU A 191 -1.02 2.69 -3.87
N ALA A 192 0.11 3.17 -3.35
CA ALA A 192 1.43 2.55 -3.47
C ALA A 192 1.68 1.56 -2.33
N GLN A 193 1.31 1.93 -1.11
CA GLN A 193 1.67 1.21 0.10
C GLN A 193 0.59 1.38 1.17
N ILE A 194 0.34 0.30 1.92
CA ILE A 194 -0.31 0.34 3.22
C ILE A 194 0.69 -0.01 4.31
N THR A 195 0.52 0.51 5.52
CA THR A 195 1.30 0.11 6.69
C THR A 195 0.51 0.31 7.98
N ALA A 196 0.80 -0.48 9.00
CA ALA A 196 0.18 -0.39 10.31
C ALA A 196 1.27 -0.27 11.39
N GLY A 197 1.05 0.61 12.35
CA GLY A 197 1.82 0.66 13.59
C GLY A 197 1.11 -0.12 14.70
N GLY A 198 1.34 0.26 15.96
CA GLY A 198 0.70 -0.40 17.10
C GLY A 198 -0.82 -0.37 17.01
N ASP A 199 -1.40 0.84 17.10
CA ASP A 199 -2.84 1.10 17.06
C ASP A 199 -3.20 2.18 16.03
N HIS A 200 -2.41 2.31 14.96
CA HIS A 200 -2.65 3.26 13.89
C HIS A 200 -2.30 2.65 12.53
N SER A 201 -2.80 3.29 11.47
CA SER A 201 -2.72 2.80 10.11
C SER A 201 -2.43 3.95 9.16
N PHE A 202 -1.73 3.63 8.07
CA PHE A 202 -1.40 4.56 7.00
C PHE A 202 -1.63 3.96 5.63
N ALA A 203 -1.97 4.84 4.69
CA ALA A 203 -1.95 4.57 3.26
C ALA A 203 -1.17 5.68 2.54
N LEU A 204 -0.34 5.28 1.59
CA LEU A 204 0.47 6.15 0.74
C LEU A 204 -0.01 6.04 -0.70
N SER A 205 -0.31 7.16 -1.35
CA SER A 205 -0.64 7.20 -2.78
C SER A 205 0.61 7.14 -3.66
N LEU A 206 0.44 6.73 -4.91
CA LEU A 206 1.50 6.78 -5.92
C LEU A 206 2.01 8.20 -6.19
N SER A 207 1.22 9.24 -5.89
CA SER A 207 1.62 10.65 -6.00
C SER A 207 2.06 11.27 -4.66
N GLY A 208 2.37 10.44 -3.65
CA GLY A 208 2.97 10.89 -2.40
C GLY A 208 2.02 11.54 -1.40
N ALA A 209 0.70 11.44 -1.59
CA ALA A 209 -0.26 11.77 -0.53
C ALA A 209 -0.21 10.70 0.57
N VAL A 210 -0.16 11.14 1.83
CA VAL A 210 -0.09 10.26 3.00
C VAL A 210 -1.36 10.44 3.83
N PHE A 211 -2.08 9.35 4.08
CA PHE A 211 -3.28 9.34 4.89
C PHE A 211 -3.05 8.50 6.14
N GLY A 212 -3.25 9.08 7.33
CA GLY A 212 -3.10 8.42 8.62
C GLY A 212 -4.40 8.39 9.43
N TRP A 213 -4.64 7.31 10.17
CA TRP A 213 -5.78 7.15 11.08
C TRP A 213 -5.48 6.19 12.24
N GLY A 214 -6.34 6.19 13.25
CA GLY A 214 -6.18 5.44 14.49
C GLY A 214 -5.68 6.29 15.66
N LYS A 215 -4.92 5.67 16.55
CA LYS A 215 -4.34 6.29 17.75
C LYS A 215 -3.39 7.44 17.37
N ASN A 216 -3.49 8.56 18.08
CA ASN A 216 -2.65 9.75 17.84
C ASN A 216 -2.16 10.41 19.14
N ARG A 217 -2.22 9.74 20.29
CA ARG A 217 -1.91 10.34 21.60
C ARG A 217 -0.48 10.91 21.70
N ALA A 218 0.45 10.37 20.93
CA ALA A 218 1.83 10.83 20.87
C ALA A 218 2.11 11.73 19.65
N GLY A 219 1.12 11.97 18.77
CA GLY A 219 1.30 12.69 17.51
C GLY A 219 1.73 11.80 16.35
N GLN A 220 1.61 10.47 16.46
CA GLN A 220 2.08 9.50 15.46
C GLN A 220 1.37 9.58 14.10
N LEU A 221 0.27 10.34 14.00
CA LEU A 221 -0.38 10.65 12.73
C LEU A 221 0.19 11.91 12.05
N GLY A 222 0.97 12.74 12.74
CA GLY A 222 1.61 13.93 12.16
C GLY A 222 0.62 15.06 11.82
N LEU A 223 -0.49 15.13 12.55
CA LEU A 223 -1.61 16.05 12.28
C LEU A 223 -1.58 17.34 13.11
N ASN A 224 -0.48 17.61 13.82
CA ASN A 224 -0.31 18.75 14.73
C ASN A 224 -1.27 18.77 15.94
N ASP A 225 -1.72 17.60 16.39
CA ASP A 225 -2.50 17.43 17.60
C ASP A 225 -2.34 16.01 18.14
N LYS A 226 -3.07 15.70 19.22
CA LYS A 226 -3.04 14.39 19.91
C LYS A 226 -4.36 13.63 19.83
N GLN A 227 -5.26 14.00 18.93
CA GLN A 227 -6.60 13.42 18.85
C GLN A 227 -6.63 12.17 17.96
N ASP A 228 -7.19 11.08 18.45
CA ASP A 228 -7.37 9.86 17.65
C ASP A 228 -8.27 10.16 16.43
N ARG A 229 -8.00 9.50 15.30
CA ARG A 229 -8.75 9.69 14.05
C ARG A 229 -9.45 8.41 13.66
N ALA A 230 -10.78 8.42 13.66
CA ALA A 230 -11.58 7.26 13.25
C ALA A 230 -11.81 7.14 11.74
N VAL A 231 -11.25 8.06 10.95
CA VAL A 231 -11.27 8.06 9.48
C VAL A 231 -9.90 8.48 8.94
N PRO A 232 -9.47 8.00 7.76
CA PRO A 232 -8.25 8.45 7.09
C PRO A 232 -8.17 9.98 6.98
N CYS A 233 -7.09 10.55 7.50
CA CYS A 233 -6.83 11.98 7.48
C CYS A 233 -5.55 12.29 6.71
N HIS A 234 -5.60 13.26 5.80
CA HIS A 234 -4.45 13.66 4.99
C HIS A 234 -3.39 14.39 5.83
N VAL A 235 -2.15 13.90 5.80
CA VAL A 235 -0.98 14.53 6.44
C VAL A 235 -0.43 15.62 5.53
N LYS A 236 -1.08 16.79 5.56
CA LYS A 236 -0.82 17.91 4.62
C LYS A 236 0.66 18.33 4.55
N PHE A 237 1.41 18.23 5.65
CA PHE A 237 2.82 18.59 5.70
C PHE A 237 3.69 17.78 4.72
N LEU A 238 3.31 16.54 4.43
CA LEU A 238 4.06 15.62 3.57
C LEU A 238 3.71 15.74 2.08
N ARG A 239 2.60 16.42 1.72
CA ARG A 239 2.06 16.45 0.35
C ARG A 239 3.09 16.90 -0.70
N SER A 240 3.93 17.88 -0.35
CA SER A 240 4.93 18.45 -1.25
C SER A 240 6.33 17.84 -1.09
N GLN A 241 6.47 16.77 -0.28
CA GLN A 241 7.77 16.20 0.06
C GLN A 241 8.16 15.02 -0.84
N LYS A 242 7.33 14.63 -1.82
CA LYS A 242 7.55 13.44 -2.67
C LYS A 242 7.80 12.17 -1.84
N VAL A 243 6.93 11.91 -0.86
CA VAL A 243 7.01 10.69 -0.03
C VAL A 243 6.76 9.45 -0.89
N VAL A 244 7.59 8.43 -0.70
CA VAL A 244 7.57 7.18 -1.48
C VAL A 244 7.53 5.93 -0.61
N TYR A 245 7.79 6.06 0.69
CA TYR A 245 7.70 4.94 1.63
C TYR A 245 7.36 5.42 3.04
N ILE A 246 6.51 4.67 3.75
CA ILE A 246 6.19 4.86 5.16
C ILE A 246 6.57 3.60 5.96
N SER A 247 7.12 3.80 7.15
CA SER A 247 7.32 2.74 8.14
C SER A 247 6.72 3.19 9.48
N CYS A 248 6.04 2.28 10.17
CA CYS A 248 5.44 2.57 11.48
C CYS A 248 6.08 1.72 12.57
N GLY A 249 6.35 2.33 13.71
CA GLY A 249 6.57 1.63 14.97
C GLY A 249 5.29 1.57 15.79
N ASP A 250 5.40 1.34 17.09
CA ASP A 250 4.23 1.18 17.96
C ASP A 250 3.49 2.51 18.15
N GLU A 251 4.24 3.58 18.40
CA GLU A 251 3.72 4.93 18.62
C GLU A 251 4.48 6.01 17.83
N HIS A 252 5.23 5.65 16.79
CA HIS A 252 5.91 6.59 15.90
C HIS A 252 5.80 6.17 14.43
N THR A 253 6.06 7.13 13.55
CA THR A 253 6.00 6.95 12.10
C THR A 253 7.22 7.60 11.46
N ALA A 254 7.77 6.94 10.45
CA ALA A 254 8.82 7.46 9.59
C ALA A 254 8.33 7.53 8.14
N ALA A 255 8.67 8.62 7.45
CA ALA A 255 8.36 8.84 6.04
C ALA A 255 9.65 9.11 5.27
N LEU A 256 9.85 8.36 4.18
CA LEU A 256 11.00 8.46 3.29
C LEU A 256 10.58 9.11 1.98
N THR A 257 11.35 10.10 1.54
CA THR A 257 11.13 10.83 0.29
C THR A 257 11.95 10.25 -0.86
N LYS A 258 11.55 10.56 -2.10
CA LYS A 258 12.22 10.07 -3.32
C LYS A 258 13.69 10.49 -3.41
N ASP A 259 14.04 11.65 -2.86
CA ASP A 259 15.41 12.18 -2.78
C ASP A 259 16.20 11.68 -1.56
N GLY A 260 15.63 10.76 -0.78
CA GLY A 260 16.31 10.15 0.37
C GLY A 260 16.27 10.97 1.66
N GLY A 261 15.37 11.95 1.75
CA GLY A 261 15.05 12.64 2.99
C GLY A 261 14.21 11.77 3.94
N LEU A 262 14.57 11.77 5.22
CA LEU A 262 13.87 11.04 6.27
C LEU A 262 13.13 12.01 7.20
N PHE A 263 11.83 11.80 7.35
CA PHE A 263 10.97 12.48 8.32
C PHE A 263 10.50 11.49 9.38
N THR A 264 10.40 11.94 10.63
CA THR A 264 9.92 11.15 11.77
C THR A 264 8.97 11.97 12.63
N PHE A 265 7.97 11.32 13.22
CA PHE A 265 6.99 11.95 14.10
C PHE A 265 6.28 10.92 15.00
N GLY A 266 5.66 11.40 16.08
CA GLY A 266 5.03 10.57 17.11
C GLY A 266 5.80 10.58 18.43
N ASP A 267 5.80 9.43 19.12
CA ASP A 267 6.50 9.25 20.39
C ASP A 267 8.01 9.34 20.22
N GLY A 268 8.65 10.17 21.05
CA GLY A 268 10.10 10.33 21.11
C GLY A 268 10.72 9.85 22.41
N SER A 269 9.95 9.23 23.30
CA SER A 269 10.37 8.93 24.68
C SER A 269 11.70 8.16 24.80
N TRP A 270 12.04 7.35 23.79
CA TRP A 270 13.28 6.56 23.73
C TRP A 270 14.29 7.08 22.70
N GLY A 271 14.02 8.22 22.06
CA GLY A 271 14.86 8.77 21.00
C GLY A 271 14.58 8.17 19.62
N GLN A 272 13.49 7.42 19.43
CA GLN A 272 13.17 6.68 18.19
C GLN A 272 12.88 7.56 16.98
N LEU A 273 12.81 8.89 17.18
CA LEU A 273 12.68 9.91 16.15
C LEU A 273 14.04 10.46 15.68
N GLY A 274 15.13 10.26 16.43
CA GLY A 274 16.47 10.63 15.97
C GLY A 274 16.75 12.14 15.92
N HIS A 275 16.03 12.96 16.70
CA HIS A 275 16.18 14.43 16.71
C HIS A 275 17.06 14.97 17.84
N GLY A 276 17.92 14.14 18.42
CA GLY A 276 18.79 14.52 19.56
C GLY A 276 18.03 14.81 20.86
N SER A 277 16.75 14.44 20.94
CA SER A 277 15.90 14.66 22.12
C SER A 277 14.99 13.46 22.38
N THR A 278 14.27 13.49 23.51
CA THR A 278 13.24 12.51 23.87
C THR A 278 11.82 13.10 23.77
N ASN A 279 11.65 14.19 23.01
CA ASN A 279 10.37 14.87 22.88
C ASN A 279 9.54 14.23 21.78
N ASN A 280 8.22 14.25 21.96
CA ASN A 280 7.29 13.85 20.91
C ASN A 280 7.20 14.94 19.84
N GLU A 281 7.03 14.51 18.59
CA GLU A 281 6.88 15.41 17.44
C GLU A 281 5.47 15.25 16.87
N LEU A 282 4.64 16.29 16.99
CA LEU A 282 3.24 16.26 16.51
C LEU A 282 3.11 16.47 14.99
N LEU A 283 4.19 16.92 14.36
CA LEU A 283 4.31 17.16 12.93
C LEU A 283 5.53 16.38 12.41
N PRO A 284 5.50 15.93 11.14
CA PRO A 284 6.66 15.33 10.51
C PRO A 284 7.87 16.26 10.57
N ARG A 285 8.94 15.82 11.23
CA ARG A 285 10.18 16.58 11.35
C ARG A 285 11.30 15.84 10.62
N ARG A 286 12.07 16.57 9.80
CA ARG A 286 13.22 15.99 9.09
C ARG A 286 14.32 15.63 10.09
N VAL A 287 14.92 14.46 9.94
CA VAL A 287 16.09 14.01 10.72
C VAL A 287 17.33 14.73 10.20
N LEU A 288 17.81 15.75 10.93
CA LEU A 288 18.84 16.66 10.45
C LEU A 288 20.22 15.99 10.37
N GLU A 289 20.49 15.05 11.26
CA GLU A 289 21.76 14.32 11.34
C GLU A 289 22.02 13.43 10.12
N LEU A 290 20.99 13.12 9.31
CA LEU A 290 21.12 12.40 8.04
C LEU A 290 21.07 13.34 6.82
N MET A 291 21.00 14.67 7.01
CA MET A 291 21.05 15.62 5.90
C MET A 291 22.40 15.56 5.17
N GLY A 292 22.35 15.70 3.85
CA GLY A 292 23.52 15.53 2.99
C GLY A 292 23.83 14.07 2.65
N THR A 293 23.10 13.11 3.24
CA THR A 293 23.08 11.71 2.80
C THR A 293 21.73 11.39 2.14
N GLU A 294 21.72 10.32 1.34
CA GLU A 294 20.50 9.80 0.75
C GLU A 294 20.11 8.51 1.47
N VAL A 295 19.04 8.54 2.26
CA VAL A 295 18.49 7.31 2.86
C VAL A 295 17.77 6.51 1.78
N SER A 296 18.02 5.21 1.69
CA SER A 296 17.37 4.31 0.71
C SER A 296 16.38 3.33 1.35
N GLN A 297 16.53 3.05 2.65
CA GLN A 297 15.63 2.19 3.41
C GLN A 297 15.42 2.74 4.81
N VAL A 298 14.22 2.54 5.33
CA VAL A 298 13.86 2.80 6.73
C VAL A 298 13.03 1.63 7.26
N ALA A 299 13.30 1.21 8.49
CA ALA A 299 12.50 0.20 9.19
C ALA A 299 12.30 0.62 10.65
N CYS A 300 11.05 0.65 11.10
CA CYS A 300 10.69 0.95 12.48
C CYS A 300 10.34 -0.35 13.21
N GLY A 301 10.93 -0.55 14.38
CA GLY A 301 10.46 -1.55 15.34
C GLY A 301 9.52 -0.91 16.36
N ARG A 302 9.33 -1.56 17.51
CA ARG A 302 8.39 -1.04 18.53
C ARG A 302 8.77 0.36 18.99
N HIS A 303 10.04 0.53 19.37
CA HIS A 303 10.58 1.78 19.93
C HIS A 303 11.96 2.14 19.36
N HIS A 304 12.28 1.67 18.15
CA HIS A 304 13.54 1.99 17.47
C HIS A 304 13.35 2.13 15.97
N THR A 305 14.31 2.77 15.32
CA THR A 305 14.33 3.01 13.87
C THR A 305 15.71 2.69 13.32
N LEU A 306 15.75 2.00 12.19
CA LEU A 306 16.94 1.77 11.38
C LEU A 306 16.81 2.52 10.06
N ALA A 307 17.92 3.06 9.57
CA ALA A 307 18.01 3.74 8.27
C ALA A 307 19.28 3.30 7.51
N LEU A 308 19.16 2.99 6.22
CA LEU A 308 20.29 2.59 5.37
C LEU A 308 20.68 3.74 4.43
N VAL A 309 21.96 4.13 4.49
CA VAL A 309 22.60 5.03 3.52
C VAL A 309 23.43 4.18 2.56
N PRO A 310 23.03 4.05 1.27
CA PRO A 310 23.64 3.11 0.34
C PRO A 310 25.04 3.54 -0.11
N SER A 311 25.31 4.85 -0.22
CA SER A 311 26.60 5.38 -0.67
C SER A 311 27.78 4.95 0.22
N SER A 312 27.52 4.73 1.50
CA SER A 312 28.50 4.22 2.47
C SER A 312 28.21 2.79 2.93
N SER A 313 27.14 2.17 2.44
CA SER A 313 26.59 0.91 2.98
C SER A 313 26.43 0.91 4.50
N MET A 314 26.20 2.09 5.10
CA MET A 314 26.10 2.29 6.54
C MET A 314 24.65 2.20 6.99
N VAL A 315 24.40 1.44 8.05
CA VAL A 315 23.12 1.41 8.74
C VAL A 315 23.21 2.27 9.99
N TYR A 316 22.27 3.19 10.14
CA TYR A 316 22.11 4.01 11.34
C TYR A 316 20.94 3.48 12.17
N ALA A 317 21.10 3.51 13.49
CA ALA A 317 20.11 3.07 14.46
C ALA A 317 19.86 4.16 15.50
N PHE A 318 18.61 4.34 15.91
CA PHE A 318 18.21 5.26 16.97
C PHE A 318 16.92 4.79 17.65
N GLY A 319 16.72 5.17 18.91
CA GLY A 319 15.62 4.73 19.77
C GLY A 319 16.06 3.87 20.95
N CYS A 320 15.12 3.06 21.45
CA CYS A 320 15.31 2.18 22.58
C CYS A 320 16.37 1.11 22.28
N ASN A 321 17.21 0.81 23.26
CA ASN A 321 18.25 -0.21 23.17
C ASN A 321 18.30 -1.14 24.40
N SER A 322 17.20 -1.23 25.15
CA SER A 322 17.12 -2.04 26.37
C SER A 322 17.30 -3.54 26.14
N GLN A 323 17.09 -4.00 24.90
CA GLN A 323 17.30 -5.38 24.46
C GLN A 323 18.42 -5.47 23.41
N GLY A 324 19.24 -4.44 23.22
CA GLY A 324 20.29 -4.46 22.21
C GLY A 324 19.78 -4.29 20.77
N GLN A 325 18.52 -3.91 20.56
CA GLN A 325 17.89 -3.83 19.23
C GLN A 325 18.52 -2.81 18.27
N LEU A 326 19.37 -1.90 18.77
CA LEU A 326 20.16 -0.99 17.93
C LEU A 326 21.42 -1.65 17.36
N GLY A 327 21.93 -2.73 17.96
CA GLY A 327 23.09 -3.47 17.45
C GLY A 327 24.42 -2.73 17.59
N THR A 328 24.52 -1.77 18.52
CA THR A 328 25.69 -0.89 18.67
C THR A 328 26.82 -1.50 19.51
N GLY A 329 26.61 -2.67 20.12
CA GLY A 329 27.51 -3.27 21.11
C GLY A 329 27.48 -2.61 22.49
N THR A 330 26.62 -1.60 22.66
CA THR A 330 26.46 -0.89 23.93
C THR A 330 25.02 -1.02 24.43
N LEU A 331 24.86 -0.93 25.75
CA LEU A 331 23.58 -0.75 26.40
C LEU A 331 23.34 0.76 26.54
N GLY A 332 22.26 1.26 25.94
CA GLY A 332 21.90 2.67 26.01
C GLY A 332 21.12 3.12 24.79
N ASP A 333 20.03 3.84 25.04
CA ASP A 333 19.19 4.40 23.98
C ASP A 333 19.96 5.47 23.19
N ALA A 334 19.67 5.58 21.90
CA ALA A 334 20.29 6.56 21.02
C ALA A 334 19.27 7.59 20.55
N ARG A 335 19.49 8.86 20.89
CA ARG A 335 18.57 9.96 20.56
C ARG A 335 18.80 10.59 19.19
N SER A 336 19.94 10.28 18.57
CA SER A 336 20.30 10.68 17.22
C SER A 336 20.80 9.45 16.45
N PRO A 337 20.69 9.44 15.11
CA PRO A 337 21.16 8.35 14.26
C PRO A 337 22.61 7.95 14.57
N PHE A 338 22.79 6.73 15.06
CA PHE A 338 24.10 6.20 15.43
C PHE A 338 24.51 5.08 14.46
N PRO A 339 25.70 5.14 13.85
CA PRO A 339 26.14 4.13 12.90
C PRO A 339 26.37 2.78 13.58
N ILE A 340 25.78 1.71 13.04
CA ILE A 340 26.03 0.34 13.46
C ILE A 340 27.41 -0.07 12.93
N LYS A 341 28.33 -0.41 13.83
CA LYS A 341 29.64 -0.95 13.43
C LYS A 341 29.46 -2.35 12.87
N THR A 342 29.66 -2.51 11.57
CA THR A 342 29.65 -3.82 10.88
C THR A 342 31.03 -4.45 10.81
N SER A 343 31.94 -4.10 11.73
CA SER A 343 33.33 -4.60 11.79
C SER A 343 33.44 -6.13 11.79
N PHE A 344 32.36 -6.85 12.06
CA PHE A 344 32.24 -8.32 12.02
C PHE A 344 32.18 -8.92 10.60
N LEU A 345 31.93 -8.12 9.57
CA LEU A 345 32.03 -8.53 8.17
C LEU A 345 33.50 -8.62 7.72
N SER A 346 34.36 -7.83 8.34
CA SER A 346 35.82 -7.93 8.26
C SER A 346 36.31 -8.76 9.44
N GLY A 347 36.16 -10.08 9.38
CA GLY A 347 36.73 -10.97 10.40
C GLY A 347 38.19 -10.61 10.70
N ASN A 348 38.60 -10.78 11.96
CA ASN A 348 39.97 -10.57 12.46
C ASN A 348 41.02 -11.36 11.65
N LEU A 349 41.43 -10.85 10.50
CA LEU A 349 42.63 -11.22 9.76
C LEU A 349 42.85 -10.17 8.67
N GLN A 350 44.02 -9.53 8.73
CA GLN A 350 44.57 -8.85 7.56
C GLN A 350 44.73 -9.88 6.43
N ARG A 351 43.74 -9.97 5.53
CA ARG A 351 43.84 -10.42 4.13
C ARG A 351 42.44 -10.42 3.52
N GLU A 352 42.26 -9.57 2.51
CA GLU A 352 41.08 -9.41 1.65
C GLU A 352 39.84 -8.82 2.34
N THR A 353 39.74 -7.49 2.29
CA THR A 353 38.51 -6.73 2.55
C THR A 353 37.44 -7.11 1.52
N LYS A 354 36.72 -8.20 1.75
CA LYS A 354 35.48 -8.48 1.02
C LYS A 354 34.50 -7.39 1.41
N GLN A 355 34.20 -6.49 0.49
CA GLN A 355 33.18 -5.47 0.68
C GLN A 355 31.82 -6.17 0.63
N TYR A 356 31.01 -6.00 1.67
CA TYR A 356 29.67 -6.56 1.75
C TYR A 356 28.66 -5.46 1.50
N MET A 357 27.58 -5.83 0.83
CA MET A 357 26.52 -4.90 0.46
C MET A 357 25.26 -5.23 1.25
N VAL A 358 24.68 -4.24 1.92
CA VAL A 358 23.41 -4.40 2.65
C VAL A 358 22.26 -4.47 1.63
N ILE A 359 21.50 -5.56 1.68
CA ILE A 359 20.34 -5.78 0.79
C ILE A 359 19.07 -5.20 1.38
N LYS A 360 18.76 -5.53 2.65
CA LYS A 360 17.52 -5.14 3.32
C LYS A 360 17.69 -5.03 4.83
N ILE A 361 17.19 -3.95 5.43
CA ILE A 361 17.04 -3.80 6.89
C ILE A 361 15.61 -4.19 7.31
N ILE A 362 15.48 -4.89 8.44
CA ILE A 362 14.19 -5.30 9.01
C ILE A 362 14.19 -5.04 10.52
N CYS A 363 13.09 -4.54 11.04
CA CYS A 363 12.83 -4.37 12.47
C CYS A 363 11.60 -5.17 12.90
N GLY A 364 11.66 -5.73 14.10
CA GLY A 364 10.52 -6.33 14.81
C GLY A 364 10.17 -5.56 16.07
N GLY A 365 9.52 -6.24 17.02
CA GLY A 365 9.23 -5.66 18.34
C GLY A 365 10.48 -5.08 18.99
N ASP A 366 11.35 -5.96 19.50
CA ASP A 366 12.61 -5.57 20.17
C ASP A 366 13.83 -6.28 19.55
N HIS A 367 13.76 -6.61 18.27
CA HIS A 367 14.83 -7.30 17.55
C HIS A 367 14.89 -6.85 16.08
N SER A 368 16.01 -7.11 15.43
CA SER A 368 16.33 -6.57 14.12
C SER A 368 17.10 -7.57 13.27
N PHE A 369 16.95 -7.49 11.95
CA PHE A 369 17.68 -8.29 10.99
C PHE A 369 18.27 -7.43 9.87
N LEU A 370 19.34 -7.96 9.27
CA LEU A 370 19.98 -7.38 8.10
C LEU A 370 20.31 -8.47 7.09
N LEU A 371 19.79 -8.34 5.89
CA LEU A 371 20.17 -9.16 4.74
C LEU A 371 21.34 -8.50 4.02
N TYR A 372 22.35 -9.29 3.66
CA TYR A 372 23.55 -8.81 2.97
C TYR A 372 24.01 -9.81 1.91
N SER A 373 24.69 -9.33 0.88
CA SER A 373 25.41 -10.12 -0.13
C SER A 373 26.89 -9.78 -0.12
N ASN A 374 27.70 -10.74 -0.58
CA ASN A 374 29.08 -10.49 -0.97
C ASN A 374 29.07 -10.11 -2.45
N GLU A 375 30.02 -9.30 -2.92
CA GLU A 375 30.10 -8.82 -4.32
C GLU A 375 30.06 -9.92 -5.39
N GLN A 376 30.43 -11.16 -5.05
CA GLN A 376 30.35 -12.31 -5.98
C GLN A 376 28.92 -12.78 -6.28
N ASN A 377 27.93 -12.42 -5.45
CA ASN A 377 26.52 -12.74 -5.65
C ASN A 377 25.78 -11.46 -6.07
N SER A 378 25.30 -11.43 -7.32
CA SER A 378 24.67 -10.30 -8.00
C SER A 378 23.25 -9.93 -7.49
N ILE A 379 23.08 -9.77 -6.18
CA ILE A 379 21.80 -9.29 -5.60
C ILE A 379 21.94 -7.81 -5.30
N ASN A 380 21.18 -6.99 -6.02
CA ASN A 380 21.14 -5.54 -5.82
C ASN A 380 20.43 -5.18 -4.50
N PRO A 381 20.86 -4.12 -3.80
CA PRO A 381 20.16 -3.58 -2.65
C PRO A 381 18.74 -3.19 -3.02
N VAL A 382 17.82 -3.43 -2.09
CA VAL A 382 16.47 -2.90 -2.25
C VAL A 382 16.51 -1.40 -2.01
N ASP A 383 15.94 -0.60 -2.91
CA ASP A 383 15.79 0.84 -2.70
C ASP A 383 14.30 1.15 -2.53
N PHE A 384 13.88 1.54 -1.32
CA PHE A 384 12.48 1.86 -1.03
C PHE A 384 12.04 3.16 -1.69
N ARG A 385 12.96 3.92 -2.30
CA ARG A 385 12.62 5.10 -3.10
C ARG A 385 12.08 4.75 -4.48
N VAL A 386 12.31 3.51 -4.94
CA VAL A 386 11.85 3.02 -6.25
C VAL A 386 10.50 2.32 -6.10
N ILE A 387 9.43 3.00 -6.52
CA ILE A 387 8.07 2.46 -6.47
C ILE A 387 7.85 1.50 -7.66
N ASN A 388 7.48 0.26 -7.36
CA ASN A 388 6.99 -0.67 -8.37
C ASN A 388 5.47 -0.77 -8.29
N ILE A 389 4.77 -0.03 -9.17
CA ILE A 389 3.31 0.04 -9.22
C ILE A 389 2.67 -1.34 -9.36
N SER A 390 3.28 -2.24 -10.15
CA SER A 390 2.74 -3.58 -10.40
C SER A 390 2.70 -4.49 -9.16
N LYS A 391 3.44 -4.12 -8.10
CA LYS A 391 3.38 -4.81 -6.81
C LYS A 391 2.16 -4.41 -5.97
N SER A 392 1.65 -3.19 -6.09
CA SER A 392 0.50 -2.71 -5.32
C SER A 392 -0.80 -2.80 -6.09
N LEU A 393 -0.79 -2.32 -7.33
CA LEU A 393 -1.95 -2.17 -8.19
C LEU A 393 -1.74 -2.85 -9.54
N SER A 394 -2.83 -2.92 -10.27
CA SER A 394 -2.87 -3.38 -11.64
C SER A 394 -3.15 -2.20 -12.60
N PRO A 395 -2.12 -1.39 -12.95
CA PRO A 395 -2.28 -0.32 -13.94
C PRO A 395 -2.58 -0.88 -15.33
N ILE A 396 -3.49 -0.24 -16.05
CA ILE A 396 -3.97 -0.63 -17.37
C ILE A 396 -3.05 0.02 -18.42
N ASN A 397 -2.39 -0.81 -19.22
CA ASN A 397 -1.48 -0.37 -20.27
C ASN A 397 -1.62 -1.28 -21.49
N TYR A 398 -0.90 -0.96 -22.57
CA TYR A 398 -0.97 -1.70 -23.82
C TYR A 398 -0.64 -3.20 -23.64
N GLU A 399 0.42 -3.52 -22.91
CA GLU A 399 0.85 -4.92 -22.70
C GLU A 399 -0.25 -5.73 -22.01
N ARG A 400 -0.92 -5.14 -21.02
CA ARG A 400 -2.02 -5.78 -20.31
C ARG A 400 -3.26 -5.93 -21.16
N LEU A 401 -3.64 -4.88 -21.90
CA LEU A 401 -4.75 -4.99 -22.86
C LEU A 401 -4.46 -6.10 -23.87
N ASN A 402 -3.24 -6.19 -24.40
CA ASN A 402 -2.87 -7.24 -25.34
C ASN A 402 -2.90 -8.64 -24.70
N SER A 403 -2.47 -8.76 -23.44
CA SER A 403 -2.56 -10.02 -22.68
C SER A 403 -4.01 -10.45 -22.48
N TRP A 404 -4.88 -9.54 -22.04
CA TRP A 404 -6.31 -9.81 -21.86
C TRP A 404 -7.01 -10.15 -23.17
N ARG A 405 -6.64 -9.48 -24.26
CA ARG A 405 -7.15 -9.77 -25.61
C ARG A 405 -6.85 -11.20 -25.98
N LEU A 406 -5.60 -11.64 -25.83
CA LEU A 406 -5.19 -13.01 -26.13
C LEU A 406 -5.90 -14.01 -25.21
N LYS A 407 -6.04 -13.70 -23.92
CA LYS A 407 -6.77 -14.56 -22.98
C LYS A 407 -8.24 -14.75 -23.38
N LEU A 408 -8.95 -13.68 -23.75
CA LEU A 408 -10.34 -13.77 -24.19
C LEU A 408 -10.49 -14.51 -25.53
N MET A 409 -9.48 -14.46 -26.41
CA MET A 409 -9.50 -15.20 -27.67
C MET A 409 -9.34 -16.71 -27.50
N TYR A 410 -8.49 -17.13 -26.56
CA TYR A 410 -8.12 -18.55 -26.41
C TYR A 410 -8.74 -19.24 -25.19
N ASN A 411 -9.41 -18.51 -24.30
CA ASN A 411 -10.00 -19.06 -23.09
C ASN A 411 -11.52 -18.80 -23.05
N THR A 412 -12.30 -19.87 -22.87
CA THR A 412 -13.76 -19.81 -22.72
C THR A 412 -14.21 -19.76 -21.26
N ASP A 413 -13.27 -19.72 -20.31
CA ASP A 413 -13.57 -19.65 -18.88
C ASP A 413 -14.13 -18.28 -18.49
N SER A 414 -15.33 -18.27 -17.92
CA SER A 414 -16.00 -17.07 -17.42
C SER A 414 -15.26 -16.40 -16.27
N SER A 415 -14.43 -17.14 -15.52
CA SER A 415 -13.60 -16.60 -14.45
C SER A 415 -12.63 -15.52 -14.95
N VAL A 416 -11.98 -15.76 -16.10
CA VAL A 416 -11.02 -14.82 -16.70
C VAL A 416 -11.70 -13.55 -17.18
N ALA A 417 -12.90 -13.67 -17.75
CA ALA A 417 -13.69 -12.51 -18.13
C ALA A 417 -14.08 -11.66 -16.91
N ASN A 418 -14.50 -12.30 -15.82
CA ASN A 418 -14.84 -11.61 -14.57
C ASN A 418 -13.64 -10.88 -13.97
N ASP A 419 -12.46 -11.50 -13.95
CA ASP A 419 -11.23 -10.86 -13.46
C ASP A 419 -10.89 -9.60 -14.27
N ILE A 420 -11.03 -9.66 -15.60
CA ILE A 420 -10.81 -8.51 -16.50
C ILE A 420 -11.82 -7.40 -16.19
N VAL A 421 -13.10 -7.74 -16.04
CA VAL A 421 -14.17 -6.77 -15.72
C VAL A 421 -13.92 -6.08 -14.38
N ILE A 422 -13.50 -6.81 -13.35
CA ILE A 422 -13.15 -6.26 -12.04
C ILE A 422 -12.03 -5.22 -12.20
N GLN A 423 -10.95 -5.56 -12.92
CA GLN A 423 -9.84 -4.63 -13.13
C GLN A 423 -10.25 -3.40 -13.95
N LEU A 424 -11.05 -3.57 -15.01
CA LEU A 424 -11.58 -2.46 -15.82
C LEU A 424 -12.57 -1.58 -15.03
N SER A 425 -13.19 -2.10 -13.96
CA SER A 425 -14.09 -1.33 -13.10
C SER A 425 -13.37 -0.48 -12.04
N SER A 426 -12.05 -0.60 -11.93
CA SER A 426 -11.27 0.06 -10.88
C SER A 426 -10.84 1.47 -11.26
N ALA A 427 -11.45 2.47 -10.62
CA ALA A 427 -11.01 3.86 -10.72
C ALA A 427 -9.54 4.04 -10.30
N ALA A 428 -9.07 3.32 -9.27
CA ALA A 428 -7.70 3.39 -8.80
C ALA A 428 -6.70 2.87 -9.84
N CYS A 429 -7.04 1.79 -10.56
CA CYS A 429 -6.19 1.26 -11.64
C CYS A 429 -6.09 2.23 -12.80
N TRP A 430 -7.22 2.80 -13.25
CA TRP A 430 -7.22 3.84 -14.28
C TRP A 430 -6.40 5.07 -13.85
N ASN A 431 -6.61 5.56 -12.62
CA ASN A 431 -5.87 6.70 -12.07
C ASN A 431 -4.36 6.43 -11.93
N ALA A 432 -3.95 5.18 -11.70
CA ALA A 432 -2.55 4.76 -11.65
C ALA A 432 -1.91 4.59 -13.04
N SER A 433 -2.72 4.39 -14.08
CA SER A 433 -2.25 4.01 -15.43
C SER A 433 -1.58 5.15 -16.17
N PHE A 434 -1.96 6.39 -15.85
CA PHE A 434 -1.61 7.57 -16.64
C PHE A 434 -0.89 8.62 -15.82
N LEU A 435 -0.23 8.26 -14.72
CA LEU A 435 0.54 9.21 -13.93
C LEU A 435 1.60 9.88 -14.82
N ASP A 436 1.66 11.21 -14.77
CA ASP A 436 2.69 11.96 -15.51
C ASP A 436 4.04 11.81 -14.81
N GLN A 437 4.86 10.91 -15.34
CA GLN A 437 6.20 10.61 -14.82
C GLN A 437 7.24 11.61 -15.31
N SER A 438 6.90 12.51 -16.25
CA SER A 438 7.83 13.54 -16.72
C SER A 438 8.13 14.52 -15.59
N ASP A 439 9.41 14.63 -15.20
CA ASP A 439 9.87 15.47 -14.08
C ASP A 439 9.05 15.28 -12.78
N ASP A 440 8.62 14.05 -12.49
CA ASP A 440 7.83 13.75 -11.28
C ASP A 440 6.56 14.60 -11.14
N THR A 441 5.97 15.02 -12.26
CA THR A 441 4.82 15.95 -12.25
C THR A 441 3.62 15.37 -11.51
N HIS A 442 3.43 14.05 -11.51
CA HIS A 442 2.39 13.42 -10.71
C HIS A 442 2.50 13.69 -9.20
N PHE A 443 3.68 13.97 -8.63
CA PHE A 443 3.82 14.38 -7.21
C PHE A 443 3.34 15.81 -6.96
N LYS A 444 3.21 16.64 -8.00
CA LYS A 444 2.70 18.02 -7.93
C LYS A 444 1.16 18.08 -7.95
N THR A 445 0.48 16.94 -7.86
CA THR A 445 -0.99 16.85 -7.98
C THR A 445 -1.71 17.67 -6.92
N ASN A 446 -2.62 18.54 -7.39
CA ASN A 446 -3.37 19.47 -6.56
C ASN A 446 -4.63 19.96 -7.33
N PRO A 447 -5.52 20.76 -6.72
CA PRO A 447 -6.69 21.35 -7.39
C PRO A 447 -6.48 22.04 -8.74
N LYS A 448 -5.24 22.42 -9.08
CA LYS A 448 -4.87 23.06 -10.36
C LYS A 448 -4.15 22.14 -11.33
N ILE A 449 -3.52 21.06 -10.84
CA ILE A 449 -2.68 20.17 -11.66
C ILE A 449 -3.15 18.72 -11.42
N PRO A 450 -3.70 18.03 -12.42
CA PRO A 450 -4.22 16.67 -12.25
C PRO A 450 -3.10 15.63 -12.11
N GLY A 451 -1.90 15.91 -12.64
CA GLY A 451 -0.73 15.03 -12.55
C GLY A 451 -0.87 13.73 -13.35
N ILE A 452 -1.61 13.78 -14.47
CA ILE A 452 -1.75 12.68 -15.43
C ILE A 452 -1.35 13.12 -16.83
N ASP A 453 -0.86 12.18 -17.62
CA ASP A 453 -0.58 12.35 -19.05
C ASP A 453 -1.84 12.01 -19.87
N LEU A 454 -2.58 13.05 -20.26
CA LEU A 454 -3.78 12.93 -21.09
C LEU A 454 -3.49 12.40 -22.51
N ASN A 455 -2.27 12.59 -23.03
CA ASN A 455 -1.91 12.01 -24.33
C ASN A 455 -1.83 10.48 -24.23
N SER A 456 -1.22 9.97 -23.16
CA SER A 456 -1.21 8.52 -22.88
C SER A 456 -2.61 7.93 -22.71
N VAL A 457 -3.56 8.68 -22.12
CA VAL A 457 -4.99 8.27 -22.06
C VAL A 457 -5.56 8.05 -23.46
N ARG A 458 -5.38 9.04 -24.35
CA ARG A 458 -5.90 9.00 -25.72
C ARG A 458 -5.31 7.85 -26.52
N VAL A 459 -3.99 7.70 -26.49
CA VAL A 459 -3.28 6.62 -27.20
C VAL A 459 -3.78 5.24 -26.75
N LEU A 460 -4.03 5.05 -25.46
CA LEU A 460 -4.55 3.79 -24.96
C LEU A 460 -5.98 3.52 -25.43
N PHE A 461 -6.87 4.52 -25.39
CA PHE A 461 -8.24 4.36 -25.86
C PHE A 461 -8.37 4.22 -27.38
N GLU A 462 -7.54 4.91 -28.16
CA GLU A 462 -7.41 4.68 -29.60
C GLU A 462 -6.99 3.23 -29.88
N CYS A 463 -6.04 2.70 -29.10
CA CYS A 463 -5.66 1.30 -29.20
C CYS A 463 -6.81 0.36 -28.86
N LEU A 464 -7.54 0.62 -27.77
CA LEU A 464 -8.70 -0.19 -27.36
C LEU A 464 -9.82 -0.16 -28.41
N SER A 465 -9.92 0.92 -29.19
CA SER A 465 -10.93 1.08 -30.25
C SER A 465 -10.59 0.35 -31.55
N LYS A 466 -9.38 -0.21 -31.68
CA LYS A 466 -8.99 -0.98 -32.88
C LYS A 466 -9.80 -2.27 -32.98
N PRO A 467 -10.13 -2.76 -34.20
CA PRO A 467 -10.91 -3.98 -34.39
C PRO A 467 -10.36 -5.21 -33.67
N ALA A 468 -9.04 -5.31 -33.51
CA ALA A 468 -8.39 -6.40 -32.78
C ALA A 468 -8.79 -6.46 -31.29
N PHE A 469 -9.22 -5.35 -30.70
CA PHE A 469 -9.59 -5.23 -29.29
C PHE A 469 -11.11 -5.14 -29.07
N SER A 470 -11.94 -5.39 -30.09
CA SER A 470 -13.41 -5.23 -30.03
C SER A 470 -14.06 -5.95 -28.83
N GLY A 471 -13.68 -7.20 -28.55
CA GLY A 471 -14.17 -7.95 -27.39
C GLY A 471 -13.80 -7.30 -26.05
N LEU A 472 -12.61 -6.70 -25.95
CA LEU A 472 -12.21 -5.95 -24.74
C LEU A 472 -12.92 -4.60 -24.63
N LEU A 473 -13.15 -3.92 -25.75
CA LEU A 473 -13.92 -2.67 -25.78
C LEU A 473 -15.37 -2.90 -25.29
N GLU A 474 -15.97 -4.03 -25.65
CA GLU A 474 -17.30 -4.43 -25.16
C GLU A 474 -17.29 -4.71 -23.65
N GLN A 475 -16.30 -5.44 -23.16
CA GLN A 475 -16.13 -5.68 -21.72
C GLN A 475 -15.88 -4.38 -20.94
N ALA A 476 -15.06 -3.48 -21.48
CA ALA A 476 -14.80 -2.16 -20.89
C ALA A 476 -16.08 -1.32 -20.83
N SER A 477 -16.83 -1.27 -21.93
CA SER A 477 -18.11 -0.54 -21.98
C SER A 477 -19.11 -1.08 -20.97
N THR A 478 -19.23 -2.40 -20.87
CA THR A 478 -20.12 -3.07 -19.92
C THR A 478 -19.69 -2.80 -18.47
N SER A 479 -18.38 -2.86 -18.19
CA SER A 479 -17.80 -2.53 -16.88
C SER A 479 -18.03 -1.06 -16.51
N PHE A 480 -17.89 -0.14 -17.46
CA PHE A 480 -18.14 1.28 -17.24
C PHE A 480 -19.58 1.59 -16.90
N GLU A 481 -20.51 1.01 -17.66
CA GLU A 481 -21.96 1.16 -17.45
C GLU A 481 -22.42 0.56 -16.12
N SER A 482 -22.04 -0.69 -15.84
CA SER A 482 -22.63 -1.45 -14.74
C SER A 482 -21.91 -1.27 -13.41
N LEU A 483 -20.62 -0.91 -13.42
CA LEU A 483 -19.78 -0.89 -12.21
C LEU A 483 -19.13 0.48 -11.99
N LEU A 484 -18.28 0.95 -12.90
CA LEU A 484 -17.41 2.10 -12.64
C LEU A 484 -18.19 3.43 -12.52
N ILE A 485 -18.97 3.82 -13.53
CA ILE A 485 -19.70 5.11 -13.55
C ILE A 485 -20.71 5.20 -12.38
N PRO A 486 -21.52 4.15 -12.09
CA PRO A 486 -22.43 4.17 -10.95
C PRO A 486 -21.73 4.41 -9.60
N GLN A 487 -20.50 3.93 -9.45
CA GLN A 487 -19.73 4.01 -8.20
C GLN A 487 -18.96 5.33 -8.01
N LEU A 488 -18.93 6.22 -9.02
CA LEU A 488 -18.19 7.48 -8.93
C LEU A 488 -18.73 8.39 -7.80
N PRO A 489 -17.91 8.79 -6.82
CA PRO A 489 -18.40 9.50 -5.64
C PRO A 489 -18.68 10.98 -5.92
N ARG A 490 -19.75 11.53 -5.31
CA ARG A 490 -20.07 12.98 -5.34
C ARG A 490 -19.00 13.83 -4.66
N SER A 491 -18.35 13.26 -3.65
CA SER A 491 -17.27 13.90 -2.88
C SER A 491 -16.06 12.96 -2.85
N PRO A 492 -15.23 12.94 -3.92
CA PRO A 492 -14.01 12.14 -3.95
C PRO A 492 -13.09 12.47 -2.76
N PRO A 493 -12.42 11.47 -2.16
CA PRO A 493 -11.68 11.67 -0.90
C PRO A 493 -10.39 12.50 -1.03
N ASP A 494 -9.83 12.57 -2.24
CA ASP A 494 -8.71 13.43 -2.60
C ASP A 494 -8.80 13.75 -4.10
N VAL A 495 -8.10 14.82 -4.53
CA VAL A 495 -7.96 15.18 -5.94
C VAL A 495 -7.44 14.02 -6.79
N GLU A 496 -6.58 13.14 -6.27
CA GLU A 496 -6.10 11.99 -7.04
C GLU A 496 -7.21 11.02 -7.46
N ALA A 497 -8.28 10.86 -6.66
CA ALA A 497 -9.42 10.04 -7.04
C ALA A 497 -10.26 10.68 -8.16
N MET A 498 -10.16 12.01 -8.33
CA MET A 498 -10.92 12.75 -9.33
C MET A 498 -10.43 12.58 -10.76
N ARG A 499 -9.18 12.13 -10.96
CA ARG A 499 -8.59 11.92 -12.30
C ARG A 499 -9.47 11.07 -13.21
N ILE A 500 -10.25 10.15 -12.63
CA ILE A 500 -11.14 9.25 -13.36
C ILE A 500 -12.19 9.98 -14.19
N TYR A 501 -12.66 11.15 -13.73
CA TYR A 501 -13.63 11.96 -14.48
C TYR A 501 -13.01 12.53 -15.76
N LEU A 502 -11.74 12.95 -15.71
CA LEU A 502 -10.99 13.38 -16.90
C LEU A 502 -10.70 12.17 -17.81
N ILE A 503 -10.24 11.06 -17.25
CA ILE A 503 -9.91 9.86 -18.02
C ILE A 503 -11.14 9.38 -18.80
N LEU A 504 -12.28 9.20 -18.14
CA LEU A 504 -13.49 8.71 -18.80
C LEU A 504 -14.02 9.66 -19.88
N SER A 505 -13.80 10.98 -19.74
CA SER A 505 -14.22 11.95 -20.77
C SER A 505 -13.51 11.76 -22.12
N GLU A 506 -12.36 11.08 -22.15
CA GLU A 506 -11.62 10.73 -23.36
C GLU A 506 -12.07 9.39 -23.98
N TYR A 507 -13.05 8.70 -23.39
CA TYR A 507 -13.48 7.38 -23.85
C TYR A 507 -14.25 7.47 -25.19
N PRO A 508 -13.76 6.87 -26.29
CA PRO A 508 -14.33 7.08 -27.63
C PRO A 508 -15.79 6.64 -27.78
N ALA A 509 -16.20 5.60 -27.03
CA ALA A 509 -17.57 5.08 -27.12
C ALA A 509 -18.63 6.08 -26.64
N LEU A 510 -18.23 7.16 -25.94
CA LEU A 510 -19.13 8.23 -25.51
C LEU A 510 -19.70 9.05 -26.68
N GLN A 511 -19.03 9.03 -27.83
CA GLN A 511 -19.44 9.75 -29.05
C GLN A 511 -20.43 8.95 -29.90
N ASP A 512 -20.60 7.65 -29.64
CA ASP A 512 -21.56 6.82 -30.37
C ASP A 512 -22.96 7.00 -29.78
N SER A 513 -23.90 7.46 -30.60
CA SER A 513 -25.32 7.61 -30.24
C SER A 513 -25.95 6.36 -29.62
N LYS A 514 -25.47 5.15 -29.94
CA LYS A 514 -25.94 3.90 -29.32
C LYS A 514 -25.68 3.83 -27.82
N ASN A 515 -24.66 4.56 -27.35
CA ASN A 515 -24.18 4.53 -25.97
C ASN A 515 -24.63 5.75 -25.16
N TYR A 516 -25.30 6.73 -25.74
CA TYR A 516 -25.69 7.96 -25.03
C TYR A 516 -26.47 7.67 -23.74
N ILE A 517 -27.46 6.78 -23.79
CA ILE A 517 -28.30 6.42 -22.63
C ILE A 517 -27.53 5.58 -21.60
N ARG A 518 -26.62 4.71 -22.07
CA ARG A 518 -25.94 3.71 -21.24
C ARG A 518 -24.66 4.22 -20.58
N LEU A 519 -23.96 5.17 -21.23
CA LEU A 519 -22.65 5.64 -20.81
C LEU A 519 -22.58 7.17 -20.70
N THR A 520 -22.87 7.89 -21.79
CA THR A 520 -22.58 9.32 -21.87
C THR A 520 -23.43 10.17 -20.93
N ILE A 521 -24.74 9.94 -20.90
CA ILE A 521 -25.65 10.63 -19.99
C ILE A 521 -25.38 10.24 -18.53
N PRO A 522 -25.22 8.94 -18.16
CA PRO A 522 -24.82 8.57 -16.81
C PRO A 522 -23.51 9.21 -16.33
N LEU A 523 -22.51 9.34 -17.21
CA LEU A 523 -21.26 10.04 -16.87
C LEU A 523 -21.50 11.55 -16.65
N ALA A 524 -22.28 12.20 -17.51
CA ALA A 524 -22.64 13.61 -17.35
C ALA A 524 -23.37 13.84 -16.01
N MET A 525 -24.35 12.98 -15.69
CA MET A 525 -25.04 12.99 -14.39
C MET A 525 -24.06 12.77 -13.23
N ALA A 526 -23.05 11.91 -13.41
CA ALA A 526 -22.03 11.66 -12.40
C ALA A 526 -21.10 12.86 -12.16
N ILE A 527 -20.86 13.68 -13.18
CA ILE A 527 -20.10 14.92 -13.08
C ILE A 527 -20.95 16.01 -12.42
N LEU A 528 -22.19 16.22 -12.86
CA LEU A 528 -23.06 17.28 -12.33
C LEU A 528 -23.51 17.06 -10.89
N ARG A 529 -23.45 15.82 -10.39
CA ARG A 529 -23.70 15.50 -8.98
C ARG A 529 -22.51 15.76 -8.06
N LEU A 530 -21.35 16.18 -8.59
CA LEU A 530 -20.19 16.51 -7.78
C LEU A 530 -20.53 17.65 -6.81
N ASP A 531 -20.02 17.56 -5.58
CA ASP A 531 -20.14 18.66 -4.63
C ASP A 531 -19.38 19.89 -5.15
N THR A 532 -19.71 21.07 -4.62
CA THR A 532 -19.18 22.36 -5.07
C THR A 532 -17.65 22.42 -5.16
N ASN A 533 -16.94 21.79 -4.22
CA ASN A 533 -15.48 21.81 -4.20
C ASN A 533 -14.86 20.91 -5.30
N PRO A 534 -15.20 19.61 -5.40
CA PRO A 534 -14.81 18.79 -6.54
C PRO A 534 -15.23 19.37 -7.90
N SER A 535 -16.43 19.92 -8.05
CA SER A 535 -16.85 20.53 -9.33
C SER A 535 -15.85 21.59 -9.78
N LYS A 536 -15.50 22.55 -8.90
CA LYS A 536 -14.52 23.60 -9.20
C LYS A 536 -13.14 23.07 -9.58
N VAL A 537 -12.71 21.95 -8.98
CA VAL A 537 -11.43 21.33 -9.32
C VAL A 537 -11.49 20.76 -10.73
N LEU A 538 -12.58 20.07 -11.08
CA LEU A 538 -12.76 19.52 -12.42
C LEU A 538 -12.85 20.62 -13.49
N ASP A 539 -13.59 21.70 -13.21
CA ASP A 539 -13.69 22.87 -14.08
C ASP A 539 -12.30 23.47 -14.37
N ASN A 540 -11.49 23.65 -13.31
CA ASN A 540 -10.12 24.13 -13.46
C ASN A 540 -9.26 23.20 -14.32
N TRP A 541 -9.44 21.89 -14.20
CA TRP A 541 -8.67 20.93 -14.99
C TRP A 541 -9.09 20.89 -16.45
N TRP A 542 -10.38 21.05 -16.75
CA TRP A 542 -10.86 21.15 -18.13
C TRP A 542 -10.30 22.35 -18.87
N CYS A 543 -9.98 23.45 -18.19
CA CYS A 543 -9.28 24.59 -18.79
C CYS A 543 -7.89 24.25 -19.34
N PHE A 544 -7.26 23.15 -18.92
CA PHE A 544 -5.95 22.69 -19.41
C PHE A 544 -6.05 21.64 -20.51
N VAL A 545 -7.26 21.18 -20.83
CA VAL A 545 -7.48 20.20 -21.88
C VAL A 545 -7.30 20.87 -23.24
N ASP A 546 -6.68 20.15 -24.19
CA ASP A 546 -6.47 20.64 -25.55
C ASP A 546 -7.78 21.11 -26.20
N GLY A 547 -7.71 22.20 -26.97
CA GLY A 547 -8.89 22.81 -27.60
C GLY A 547 -9.69 21.82 -28.45
N ASN A 548 -9.04 20.89 -29.15
CA ASN A 548 -9.74 19.89 -29.95
C ASN A 548 -10.56 18.92 -29.08
N VAL A 549 -10.06 18.59 -27.89
CA VAL A 549 -10.78 17.71 -26.96
C VAL A 549 -11.95 18.44 -26.34
N PHE A 550 -11.77 19.71 -25.97
CA PHE A 550 -12.89 20.53 -25.51
C PHE A 550 -13.99 20.62 -26.58
N THR A 551 -13.63 20.88 -27.84
CA THR A 551 -14.58 20.89 -28.96
C THR A 551 -15.30 19.54 -29.11
N ARG A 552 -14.58 18.42 -29.08
CA ARG A 552 -15.20 17.08 -29.12
C ARG A 552 -16.19 16.86 -27.98
N MET A 553 -15.87 17.30 -26.77
CA MET A 553 -16.74 17.16 -25.61
C MET A 553 -18.03 17.97 -25.81
N VAL A 554 -17.91 19.23 -26.25
CA VAL A 554 -19.06 20.08 -26.61
C VAL A 554 -19.91 19.45 -27.72
N ASP A 555 -19.29 18.97 -28.79
CA ASP A 555 -20.00 18.35 -29.92
C ASP A 555 -20.72 17.07 -29.50
N THR A 556 -20.13 16.29 -28.59
CA THR A 556 -20.76 15.10 -28.01
C THR A 556 -22.04 15.48 -27.28
N TYR A 557 -21.99 16.46 -26.35
CA TYR A 557 -23.18 16.86 -25.60
C TYR A 557 -24.24 17.56 -26.49
N LYS A 558 -23.83 18.36 -27.49
CA LYS A 558 -24.77 18.88 -28.51
C LYS A 558 -25.48 17.75 -29.25
N SER A 559 -24.74 16.72 -29.65
CA SER A 559 -25.30 15.57 -30.35
C SER A 559 -26.28 14.78 -29.48
N ILE A 560 -26.05 14.71 -28.16
CA ILE A 560 -27.00 14.12 -27.20
C ILE A 560 -28.29 14.94 -27.13
N VAL A 561 -28.20 16.27 -27.03
CA VAL A 561 -29.39 17.14 -27.03
C VAL A 561 -30.21 16.92 -28.30
N VAL A 562 -29.56 16.89 -29.48
CA VAL A 562 -30.23 16.60 -30.75
C VAL A 562 -30.84 15.19 -30.75
N PHE A 563 -30.12 14.18 -30.26
CA PHE A 563 -30.60 12.80 -30.16
C PHE A 563 -31.86 12.69 -29.28
N MET A 564 -31.90 13.41 -28.15
CA MET A 564 -33.10 13.48 -27.31
C MET A 564 -34.25 14.14 -28.07
N LEU A 565 -34.04 15.36 -28.59
CA LEU A 565 -35.08 16.13 -29.29
C LEU A 565 -35.66 15.42 -30.52
N THR A 566 -34.87 14.60 -31.21
CA THR A 566 -35.29 13.86 -32.41
C THR A 566 -35.91 12.49 -32.12
N GLY A 567 -36.18 12.20 -30.84
CA GLY A 567 -36.89 10.98 -30.44
C GLY A 567 -36.02 9.72 -30.50
N GLY A 568 -34.72 9.85 -30.23
CA GLY A 568 -33.74 8.77 -30.18
C GLY A 568 -34.26 7.55 -29.40
N LYS A 569 -34.84 6.60 -30.15
CA LYS A 569 -35.56 5.39 -29.70
C LYS A 569 -36.48 5.63 -28.50
N THR A 570 -37.77 5.90 -28.78
CA THR A 570 -38.95 5.51 -27.96
C THR A 570 -38.60 5.01 -26.55
N LEU A 571 -38.33 5.94 -25.62
CA LEU A 571 -37.90 5.61 -24.26
C LEU A 571 -39.14 5.28 -23.42
N LEU A 572 -39.15 4.07 -22.84
CA LEU A 572 -40.26 3.49 -22.07
C LEU A 572 -40.42 4.05 -20.64
N VAL A 573 -39.77 5.17 -20.26
CA VAL A 573 -39.93 5.76 -18.92
C VAL A 573 -39.87 7.30 -18.96
N PRO A 574 -41.01 8.00 -18.89
CA PRO A 574 -41.09 9.47 -18.95
C PRO A 574 -40.35 10.20 -17.82
N VAL A 575 -40.15 9.55 -16.66
CA VAL A 575 -39.68 10.22 -15.42
C VAL A 575 -38.17 10.54 -15.43
N PHE A 576 -37.37 9.90 -16.29
CA PHE A 576 -35.93 10.16 -16.37
C PHE A 576 -35.55 11.10 -17.52
N TYR A 577 -36.47 11.37 -18.45
CA TYR A 577 -36.19 12.12 -19.67
C TYR A 577 -35.84 13.59 -19.37
N ASP A 578 -36.63 14.26 -18.51
CA ASP A 578 -36.38 15.65 -18.13
C ASP A 578 -35.05 15.82 -17.38
N ASN A 579 -34.72 14.86 -16.51
CA ASN A 579 -33.46 14.88 -15.75
C ASN A 579 -32.23 14.69 -16.66
N TYR A 580 -32.33 13.83 -17.67
CA TYR A 580 -31.25 13.59 -18.64
C TYR A 580 -31.07 14.76 -19.60
N PHE A 581 -32.18 15.36 -20.05
CA PHE A 581 -32.15 16.54 -20.91
C PHE A 581 -31.55 17.74 -20.17
N LEU A 582 -32.01 18.00 -18.94
CA LEU A 582 -31.49 19.08 -18.10
C LEU A 582 -29.99 18.91 -17.83
N ALA A 583 -29.54 17.70 -17.48
CA ALA A 583 -28.14 17.43 -17.23
C ALA A 583 -27.26 17.67 -18.47
N THR A 584 -27.72 17.28 -19.65
CA THR A 584 -26.96 17.51 -20.88
C THR A 584 -26.83 19.02 -21.17
N LEU A 585 -27.90 19.79 -20.94
CA LEU A 585 -27.87 21.25 -21.09
C LEU A 585 -26.97 21.93 -20.05
N GLN A 586 -27.03 21.52 -18.79
CA GLN A 586 -26.21 22.08 -17.70
C GLN A 586 -24.72 21.82 -17.88
N LEU A 587 -24.33 20.76 -18.59
CA LEU A 587 -22.93 20.47 -18.88
C LEU A 587 -22.42 21.20 -20.13
N LEU A 588 -23.33 21.67 -20.98
CA LEU A 588 -23.03 22.51 -22.14
C LEU A 588 -22.89 24.00 -21.77
N GLU A 589 -23.65 24.45 -20.78
CA GLU A 589 -23.50 25.76 -20.13
C GLU A 589 -22.17 25.83 -19.36
#